data_AF-X1TQD0-F1
#
_entry.id   AF-X1TQD0-F1
#
_cell.length_a   1.000
_cell.length_b   1.000
_cell.length_c   1.000
_cell.angle_alpha   90.00
_cell.angle_beta   90.00
_cell.angle_gamma   90.00
#
_symmetry.space_group_name_H-M   'P 1'
#
loop_
_entity.id
_entity.type
_entity.pdbx_description
1 polymer ?
#
loop_
_entity_poly.entity_id
_entity_poly.type
_entity_poly.pdbx_seq_one_letter_code
_entity_poly.pdbx_strand_id
1 'polypeptide(L)'
;TNEIITFGDDTVFEYEYQSSKPIKTLPSSETTRTYDVVPVKALAQEIASNRVIYGNFQNKHNPPANINYNVAVSEKNVFNRGEATASSNDGGGTAPTTPQVIPIDGVTGSIVNTMIVTGTNIPAGTIVTGLSGSNLTISNQLTGTMPDNTVLTFTTTNSTYYNTSSIEYPNSSLKQNRSYQVGVVLSDRFGRQSSVILAPSENSIVFNNNLYKGSTVFSDYINNQVEAQQFLGNSLKVLFNSLVGSSGYAAIIPGKYTL
;
A
#
# COMPACT_ATOMS: atom_id res chain seq x y z
N THR A 1 3.13 4.08 -34.02
CA THR A 1 3.58 2.68 -33.82
C THR A 1 4.87 2.78 -33.04
N ASN A 2 4.97 2.15 -31.87
CA ASN A 2 6.20 2.24 -31.09
C ASN A 2 7.24 1.39 -31.81
N GLU A 3 8.27 2.05 -32.34
CA GLU A 3 9.35 1.41 -33.06
C GLU A 3 10.57 1.34 -32.14
N ILE A 4 11.24 0.19 -32.11
CA ILE A 4 12.46 0.01 -31.34
C ILE A 4 13.60 0.49 -32.23
N ILE A 5 14.30 1.53 -31.79
CA ILE A 5 15.47 2.06 -32.50
C ILE A 5 16.69 1.78 -31.61
N THR A 6 17.72 1.18 -32.20
CA THR A 6 18.96 0.84 -31.48
C THR A 6 20.01 1.91 -31.77
N PHE A 7 20.57 2.52 -30.73
CA PHE A 7 21.72 3.42 -30.83
C PHE A 7 22.91 2.76 -30.14
N GLY A 8 23.80 2.11 -30.89
CA GLY A 8 24.85 1.27 -30.32
C GLY A 8 24.27 -0.03 -29.75
N ASP A 9 24.61 -0.36 -28.50
CA ASP A 9 24.07 -1.53 -27.78
C ASP A 9 22.80 -1.21 -26.96
N ASP A 10 22.38 0.06 -26.92
CA ASP A 10 21.24 0.51 -26.13
C ASP A 10 19.96 0.59 -26.97
N THR A 11 18.92 -0.09 -26.50
CA THR A 11 17.57 -0.01 -27.06
C THR A 11 16.84 1.19 -26.45
N VAL A 12 16.48 2.18 -27.26
CA VAL A 12 15.75 3.37 -26.81
C VAL A 12 14.30 3.29 -27.27
N PHE A 13 13.36 3.61 -26.39
CA PHE A 13 11.95 3.72 -26.73
C PHE A 13 11.61 5.16 -27.16
N GLU A 14 11.23 5.34 -28.42
CA GLU A 14 10.70 6.62 -28.91
C GLU A 14 9.18 6.68 -28.68
N TYR A 15 8.71 7.72 -27.99
CA TYR A 15 7.29 7.98 -27.77
C TYR A 15 6.84 9.18 -28.60
N GLU A 16 6.12 8.93 -29.69
CA GLU A 16 5.50 9.97 -30.48
C GLU A 16 4.16 10.39 -29.85
N TYR A 17 4.08 11.63 -29.33
CA TYR A 17 2.86 12.17 -28.76
C TYR A 17 1.89 12.62 -29.86
N GLN A 18 0.83 11.82 -30.09
CA GLN A 18 -0.16 12.06 -31.15
C GLN A 18 -1.19 13.16 -30.82
N SER A 19 -1.07 13.86 -29.68
CA SER A 19 -1.90 15.03 -29.29
C SER A 19 -3.41 14.88 -29.54
N SER A 20 -3.93 13.65 -29.41
CA SER A 20 -5.34 13.36 -29.65
C SER A 20 -6.20 13.95 -28.52
N LYS A 21 -7.16 14.81 -28.89
CA LYS A 21 -8.09 15.42 -27.94
C LYS A 21 -8.91 14.33 -27.23
N PRO A 22 -8.95 14.28 -25.88
CA PRO A 22 -9.82 13.36 -25.17
C PRO A 22 -11.28 13.74 -25.46
N ILE A 23 -12.03 12.88 -26.15
CA ILE A 23 -13.46 13.06 -26.35
C ILE A 23 -14.22 11.93 -25.68
N LYS A 24 -14.68 12.18 -24.45
CA LYS A 24 -15.77 11.42 -23.84
C LYS A 24 -16.90 12.40 -23.57
N THR A 25 -17.79 12.56 -24.55
CA THR A 25 -19.04 13.30 -24.37
C THR A 25 -20.05 12.37 -23.73
N LEU A 26 -20.80 12.87 -22.74
CA LEU A 26 -21.86 12.11 -22.10
C LEU A 26 -22.96 11.78 -23.13
N PRO A 27 -23.51 10.55 -23.16
CA PRO A 27 -24.66 10.21 -24.01
C PRO A 27 -25.88 11.07 -23.70
N SER A 28 -26.74 11.31 -24.70
CA SER A 28 -27.95 12.14 -24.59
C SER A 28 -29.06 11.58 -23.67
N SER A 29 -28.84 10.42 -23.04
CA SER A 29 -29.81 9.73 -22.18
C SER A 29 -29.44 9.73 -20.69
N GLU A 30 -28.44 10.50 -20.26
CA GLU A 30 -28.21 10.70 -18.83
C GLU A 30 -29.13 11.79 -18.27
N THR A 31 -30.11 11.37 -17.47
CA THR A 31 -30.82 12.27 -16.57
C THR A 31 -29.86 12.74 -15.50
N THR A 32 -29.63 14.05 -15.38
CA THR A 32 -28.89 14.62 -14.25
C THR A 32 -29.66 14.27 -12.98
N ARG A 33 -29.16 13.30 -12.20
CA ARG A 33 -29.75 13.01 -10.89
C ARG A 33 -29.55 14.25 -10.01
N THR A 34 -30.64 14.87 -9.60
CA THR A 34 -30.62 15.84 -8.50
C THR A 34 -30.39 15.06 -7.21
N TYR A 35 -29.20 15.19 -6.64
CA TYR A 35 -28.90 14.63 -5.33
C TYR A 35 -29.58 15.49 -4.26
N ASP A 36 -30.34 14.85 -3.38
CA ASP A 36 -30.86 15.51 -2.18
C ASP A 36 -29.86 15.35 -1.03
N VAL A 37 -29.54 16.44 -0.34
CA VAL A 37 -28.63 16.41 0.81
C VAL A 37 -29.47 16.09 2.04
N VAL A 38 -29.53 14.81 2.37
CA VAL A 38 -30.23 14.34 3.58
C VAL A 38 -29.35 14.49 4.83
N PRO A 39 -29.90 14.98 5.95
CA PRO A 39 -29.16 15.09 7.20
C PRO A 39 -28.84 13.69 7.78
N VAL A 40 -27.87 13.65 8.70
CA VAL A 40 -27.48 12.42 9.44
C VAL A 40 -28.61 11.92 10.31
N LYS A 41 -29.27 12.82 11.02
CA LYS A 41 -30.40 12.55 11.89
C LYS A 41 -31.33 13.76 11.86
N ALA A 42 -32.62 13.53 11.97
CA ALA A 42 -33.61 14.57 12.19
C ALA A 42 -34.67 14.02 13.15
N LEU A 43 -35.22 14.87 14.01
CA LEU A 43 -36.34 14.48 14.87
C LEU A 43 -37.70 14.63 14.16
N ALA A 44 -37.76 15.46 13.12
CA ALA A 44 -38.94 15.64 12.30
C ALA A 44 -38.59 15.68 10.82
N GLN A 45 -39.45 15.09 9.99
CA GLN A 45 -39.42 15.18 8.54
C GLN A 45 -40.85 15.47 8.06
N GLU A 46 -41.02 16.52 7.26
CA GLU A 46 -42.30 16.90 6.66
C GLU A 46 -42.12 17.13 5.16
N ILE A 47 -43.17 16.87 4.38
CA ILE A 47 -43.22 17.22 2.96
C ILE A 47 -44.24 18.33 2.80
N ALA A 48 -43.77 19.51 2.38
CA ALA A 48 -44.62 20.65 2.07
C ALA A 48 -44.50 20.95 0.57
N SER A 49 -45.58 20.70 -0.18
CA SER A 49 -45.60 20.82 -1.65
C SER A 49 -44.53 19.94 -2.32
N ASN A 50 -43.54 20.53 -2.99
CA ASN A 50 -42.44 19.84 -3.66
C ASN A 50 -41.13 19.82 -2.85
N ARG A 51 -41.16 20.19 -1.56
CA ARG A 51 -39.97 20.26 -0.70
C ARG A 51 -40.05 19.25 0.43
N VAL A 52 -38.94 18.55 0.65
CA VAL A 52 -38.70 17.80 1.88
C VAL A 52 -38.06 18.76 2.89
N ILE A 53 -38.64 18.84 4.09
CA ILE A 53 -38.18 19.71 5.17
C ILE A 53 -37.81 18.85 6.37
N TYR A 54 -36.65 19.11 6.96
CA TYR A 54 -36.17 18.46 8.17
C TYR A 54 -36.16 19.43 9.35
N GLY A 55 -36.71 19.01 10.49
CA GLY A 55 -36.73 19.76 11.74
C GLY A 55 -35.76 19.17 12.76
N ASN A 56 -35.04 20.04 13.49
CA ASN A 56 -34.04 19.68 14.50
C ASN A 56 -33.09 18.57 14.01
N PHE A 57 -32.27 18.90 13.02
CA PHE A 57 -31.45 17.94 12.30
C PHE A 57 -29.96 18.15 12.52
N GLN A 58 -29.20 17.05 12.45
CA GLN A 58 -27.75 17.03 12.41
C GLN A 58 -27.31 16.84 10.95
N ASN A 59 -26.64 17.82 10.36
CA ASN A 59 -26.29 17.78 8.93
C ASN A 59 -25.07 16.90 8.62
N LYS A 60 -24.01 16.95 9.45
CA LYS A 60 -22.73 16.26 9.21
C LYS A 60 -22.13 15.72 10.51
N HIS A 61 -21.18 14.80 10.36
CA HIS A 61 -20.27 14.42 11.43
C HIS A 61 -19.13 15.43 11.52
N ASN A 62 -18.67 15.73 12.74
CA ASN A 62 -17.46 16.52 12.95
C ASN A 62 -16.25 15.59 12.76
N PRO A 63 -15.41 15.80 11.72
CA PRO A 63 -14.18 15.04 11.58
C PRO A 63 -13.21 15.38 12.71
N PRO A 64 -12.23 14.50 12.99
CA PRO A 64 -11.11 14.88 13.85
C PRO A 64 -10.35 16.06 13.23
N ALA A 65 -9.76 16.91 14.07
CA ALA A 65 -9.02 18.09 13.61
C ALA A 65 -7.83 17.73 12.72
N ASN A 66 -7.21 16.57 12.97
CA ASN A 66 -6.04 16.08 12.27
C ASN A 66 -6.01 14.54 12.29
N ILE A 67 -5.27 13.94 11.35
CA ILE A 67 -4.95 12.51 11.37
C ILE A 67 -3.44 12.37 11.45
N ASN A 68 -2.94 11.53 12.35
CA ASN A 68 -1.50 11.33 12.52
C ASN A 68 -0.94 10.46 11.38
N TYR A 69 -0.55 11.12 10.29
CA TYR A 69 0.16 10.51 9.18
C TYR A 69 1.34 11.39 8.75
N ASN A 70 2.28 10.77 8.07
CA ASN A 70 3.39 11.44 7.41
C ASN A 70 3.45 11.04 5.93
N VAL A 71 4.06 11.87 5.11
CA VAL A 71 4.17 11.68 3.66
C VAL A 71 5.62 11.68 3.23
N ALA A 72 5.98 10.86 2.25
CA ALA A 72 7.29 10.87 1.60
C ALA A 72 7.16 10.83 0.08
N VAL A 73 8.18 11.34 -0.60
CA VAL A 73 8.41 11.13 -2.05
C VAL A 73 9.72 10.36 -2.18
N SER A 74 9.70 9.31 -3.00
CA SER A 74 10.87 8.50 -3.32
C SER A 74 10.57 7.64 -4.54
N GLU A 75 11.58 6.97 -5.07
CA GLU A 75 11.41 6.02 -6.16
C GLU A 75 10.43 4.91 -5.78
N LYS A 76 9.73 4.37 -6.78
CA LYS A 76 8.89 3.19 -6.60
C LYS A 76 9.75 2.03 -6.09
N ASN A 77 9.23 1.37 -5.07
CA ASN A 77 9.86 0.17 -4.56
C ASN A 77 9.77 -0.96 -5.60
N VAL A 78 10.77 -1.84 -5.59
CA VAL A 78 10.76 -3.09 -6.38
C VAL A 78 9.52 -3.90 -6.02
N PHE A 79 8.95 -4.57 -7.03
CA PHE A 79 7.75 -5.38 -6.84
C PHE A 79 7.95 -6.41 -5.72
N ASN A 80 7.08 -6.39 -4.73
CA ASN A 80 7.10 -7.33 -3.62
C ASN A 80 5.67 -7.53 -3.10
N ARG A 81 5.25 -8.78 -2.91
CA ARG A 81 3.95 -9.13 -2.32
C ARG A 81 4.09 -9.79 -0.94
N GLY A 82 5.22 -9.58 -0.27
CA GLY A 82 5.50 -10.21 1.02
C GLY A 82 5.51 -11.73 0.94
N GLU A 83 5.84 -12.28 -0.23
CA GLU A 83 5.86 -13.70 -0.53
C GLU A 83 7.24 -14.06 -1.07
N ALA A 84 7.76 -15.20 -0.62
CA ALA A 84 8.95 -15.80 -1.19
C ALA A 84 8.81 -17.32 -1.18
N THR A 85 9.59 -17.99 -2.02
CA THR A 85 9.72 -19.45 -2.04
C THR A 85 11.18 -19.83 -2.09
N ALA A 86 11.52 -20.96 -1.48
CA ALA A 86 12.82 -21.59 -1.61
C ALA A 86 12.63 -23.10 -1.52
N SER A 87 13.62 -23.87 -1.97
CA SER A 87 13.63 -25.31 -1.77
C SER A 87 14.63 -25.65 -0.66
N SER A 88 14.32 -26.64 0.18
CA SER A 88 15.35 -27.23 1.04
C SER A 88 16.42 -27.87 0.18
N ASN A 89 17.68 -27.66 0.55
CA ASN A 89 18.87 -28.15 -0.16
C ASN A 89 19.74 -29.01 0.77
N ASP A 90 19.10 -29.92 1.49
CA ASP A 90 19.80 -30.89 2.33
C ASP A 90 19.23 -32.28 2.06
N GLY A 91 20.10 -33.15 1.53
CA GLY A 91 19.90 -34.53 1.10
C GLY A 91 19.51 -35.51 2.22
N GLY A 92 18.60 -35.11 3.11
CA GLY A 92 18.12 -35.88 4.25
C GLY A 92 19.11 -35.88 5.41
N GLY A 93 18.90 -35.03 6.41
CA GLY A 93 19.68 -35.21 7.65
C GLY A 93 19.66 -34.16 8.74
N THR A 94 19.07 -32.97 8.57
CA THR A 94 19.08 -32.01 9.69
C THR A 94 18.14 -32.48 10.80
N ALA A 95 18.69 -33.20 11.77
CA ALA A 95 18.03 -33.50 13.04
C ALA A 95 17.63 -32.17 13.72
N PRO A 96 16.57 -32.16 14.55
CA PRO A 96 16.15 -30.95 15.24
C PRO A 96 17.28 -30.43 16.15
N THR A 97 17.82 -29.26 15.81
CA THR A 97 18.83 -28.53 16.58
C THR A 97 18.26 -27.18 17.00
N THR A 98 18.87 -26.54 18.01
CA THR A 98 18.42 -25.22 18.51
C THR A 98 19.58 -24.23 18.41
N PRO A 99 19.48 -23.14 17.63
CA PRO A 99 18.39 -22.81 16.68
C PRO A 99 18.38 -23.73 15.44
N GLN A 100 17.21 -24.00 14.87
CA GLN A 100 17.10 -24.91 13.73
C GLN A 100 17.50 -24.20 12.43
N VAL A 101 18.47 -24.79 11.73
CA VAL A 101 18.96 -24.30 10.44
C VAL A 101 18.51 -25.24 9.32
N ILE A 102 18.05 -24.66 8.22
CA ILE A 102 17.67 -25.38 6.99
C ILE A 102 18.51 -24.78 5.84
N PRO A 103 19.39 -25.56 5.21
CA PRO A 103 20.01 -25.16 3.94
C PRO A 103 18.93 -25.02 2.87
N ILE A 104 18.96 -23.92 2.12
CA ILE A 104 17.99 -23.61 1.07
C ILE A 104 18.67 -23.20 -0.23
N ASP A 105 17.99 -23.44 -1.34
CA ASP A 105 18.34 -22.95 -2.67
C ASP A 105 17.08 -22.47 -3.43
N GLY A 106 17.26 -22.07 -4.70
CA GLY A 106 16.14 -21.69 -5.57
C GLY A 106 15.31 -20.50 -5.06
N VAL A 107 15.91 -19.61 -4.25
CA VAL A 107 15.18 -18.51 -3.61
C VAL A 107 14.56 -17.60 -4.67
N THR A 108 13.24 -17.48 -4.62
CA THR A 108 12.44 -16.54 -5.41
C THR A 108 11.75 -15.56 -4.46
N GLY A 109 11.92 -14.26 -4.71
CA GLY A 109 11.47 -13.22 -3.78
C GLY A 109 12.50 -12.91 -2.70
N SER A 110 12.10 -12.13 -1.70
CA SER A 110 12.99 -11.71 -0.59
C SER A 110 12.54 -12.36 0.69
N ILE A 111 13.37 -13.21 1.29
CA ILE A 111 13.12 -13.78 2.62
C ILE A 111 13.62 -12.78 3.67
N VAL A 112 12.77 -12.39 4.61
CA VAL A 112 13.12 -11.49 5.72
C VAL A 112 12.70 -12.10 7.06
N ASN A 113 13.34 -11.66 8.13
CA ASN A 113 12.97 -12.07 9.49
C ASN A 113 11.48 -11.79 9.75
N THR A 114 10.86 -12.59 10.63
CA THR A 114 9.44 -12.57 11.00
C THR A 114 8.45 -13.09 9.96
N MET A 115 8.88 -13.42 8.73
CA MET A 115 8.05 -14.17 7.79
C MET A 115 7.65 -15.52 8.39
N ILE A 116 6.42 -15.95 8.17
CA ILE A 116 5.96 -17.29 8.51
C ILE A 116 6.50 -18.25 7.44
N VAL A 117 7.11 -19.33 7.89
CA VAL A 117 7.58 -20.42 7.02
C VAL A 117 6.57 -21.55 7.06
N THR A 118 6.18 -22.04 5.90
CA THR A 118 5.37 -23.26 5.76
C THR A 118 6.04 -24.23 4.80
N GLY A 119 5.86 -25.52 5.04
CA GLY A 119 6.46 -26.60 4.28
C GLY A 119 6.27 -27.93 4.99
N THR A 120 6.62 -29.03 4.33
CA THR A 120 6.60 -30.36 4.95
C THR A 120 7.48 -30.37 6.20
N ASN A 121 7.04 -30.97 7.30
CA ASN A 121 7.79 -31.04 8.57
C ASN A 121 8.14 -29.69 9.24
N ILE A 122 7.59 -28.57 8.73
CA ILE A 122 7.61 -27.26 9.41
C ILE A 122 6.37 -27.16 10.32
N PRO A 123 6.51 -27.02 11.64
CA PRO A 123 5.37 -26.78 12.51
C PRO A 123 4.63 -25.49 12.14
N ALA A 124 3.32 -25.45 12.39
CA ALA A 124 2.53 -24.23 12.21
C ALA A 124 3.06 -23.08 13.08
N GLY A 125 3.03 -21.85 12.55
CA GLY A 125 3.49 -20.66 13.24
C GLY A 125 5.02 -20.52 13.35
N THR A 126 5.78 -21.36 12.65
CA THR A 126 7.24 -21.21 12.53
C THR A 126 7.58 -19.90 11.81
N ILE A 127 8.50 -19.13 12.35
CA ILE A 127 8.96 -17.86 11.75
C ILE A 127 10.45 -17.90 11.38
N VAL A 128 10.82 -17.10 10.38
CA VAL A 128 12.23 -16.83 10.03
C VAL A 128 12.87 -15.98 11.12
N THR A 129 13.96 -16.46 11.69
CA THR A 129 14.77 -15.73 12.68
C THR A 129 16.09 -15.22 12.11
N GLY A 130 16.54 -15.77 10.98
CA GLY A 130 17.70 -15.29 10.25
C GLY A 130 17.89 -15.97 8.90
N LEU A 131 18.64 -15.33 8.01
CA LEU A 131 19.13 -15.91 6.77
C LEU A 131 20.58 -15.45 6.58
N SER A 132 21.50 -16.40 6.50
CA SER A 132 22.92 -16.13 6.25
C SER A 132 23.38 -16.95 5.04
N GLY A 133 23.55 -16.29 3.90
CA GLY A 133 23.74 -16.97 2.63
C GLY A 133 22.56 -17.91 2.33
N SER A 134 22.86 -19.19 2.12
CA SER A 134 21.88 -20.25 1.89
C SER A 134 21.36 -20.93 3.16
N ASN A 135 21.74 -20.47 4.35
CA ASN A 135 21.32 -21.09 5.61
C ASN A 135 20.17 -20.30 6.26
N LEU A 136 18.97 -20.85 6.18
CA LEU A 136 17.77 -20.31 6.82
C LEU A 136 17.71 -20.74 8.28
N THR A 137 17.56 -19.81 9.21
CA THR A 137 17.30 -20.10 10.63
C THR A 137 15.83 -19.85 10.95
N ILE A 138 15.19 -20.81 11.61
CA ILE A 138 13.77 -20.75 11.98
C ILE A 138 13.56 -20.86 13.49
N SER A 139 12.41 -20.39 13.97
CA SER A 139 12.10 -20.33 15.41
C SER A 139 11.79 -21.67 16.04
N ASN A 140 11.22 -22.61 15.28
CA ASN A 140 10.70 -23.87 15.79
C ASN A 140 11.51 -25.03 15.21
N GLN A 141 11.63 -26.10 16.00
CA GLN A 141 12.23 -27.35 15.55
C GLN A 141 11.36 -28.05 14.51
N LEU A 142 11.98 -28.78 13.58
CA LEU A 142 11.26 -29.61 12.62
C LEU A 142 10.51 -30.75 13.34
N THR A 143 9.36 -31.16 12.80
CA THR A 143 8.62 -32.34 13.29
C THR A 143 9.16 -33.67 12.78
N GLY A 144 10.15 -33.63 11.88
CA GLY A 144 10.78 -34.79 11.27
C GLY A 144 11.95 -34.38 10.37
N THR A 145 12.60 -35.35 9.73
CA THR A 145 13.70 -35.08 8.80
C THR A 145 13.18 -34.30 7.59
N MET A 146 13.85 -33.21 7.22
CA MET A 146 13.52 -32.48 6.00
C MET A 146 13.98 -33.25 4.75
N PRO A 147 13.08 -33.58 3.82
CA PRO A 147 13.48 -34.10 2.51
C PRO A 147 14.14 -33.00 1.68
N ASP A 148 15.05 -33.39 0.82
CA ASP A 148 15.63 -32.50 -0.19
C ASP A 148 14.58 -32.04 -1.21
N ASN A 149 14.79 -30.86 -1.80
CA ASN A 149 13.89 -30.23 -2.77
C ASN A 149 12.45 -30.03 -2.27
N THR A 150 12.24 -29.92 -0.96
CA THR A 150 10.93 -29.58 -0.39
C THR A 150 10.70 -28.08 -0.55
N VAL A 151 9.60 -27.70 -1.19
CA VAL A 151 9.22 -26.29 -1.34
C VAL A 151 8.83 -25.71 0.02
N LEU A 152 9.54 -24.66 0.42
CA LEU A 152 9.24 -23.79 1.54
C LEU A 152 8.59 -22.52 1.03
N THR A 153 7.46 -22.15 1.62
CA THR A 153 6.76 -20.91 1.32
C THR A 153 6.90 -19.94 2.49
N PHE A 154 7.19 -18.69 2.17
CA PHE A 154 7.37 -17.62 3.13
C PHE A 154 6.31 -16.55 2.91
N THR A 155 5.57 -16.20 3.95
CA THR A 155 4.56 -15.14 3.89
C THR A 155 4.74 -14.15 5.02
N THR A 156 4.62 -12.85 4.70
CA THR A 156 4.60 -11.80 5.71
C THR A 156 3.26 -11.76 6.42
N THR A 157 3.27 -11.48 7.71
CA THR A 157 2.06 -11.21 8.50
C THR A 157 1.52 -9.79 8.31
N ASN A 158 2.30 -8.88 7.71
CA ASN A 158 1.99 -7.46 7.58
C ASN A 158 1.95 -7.00 6.11
N SER A 159 0.87 -6.29 5.73
CA SER A 159 0.67 -5.72 4.38
C SER A 159 1.65 -4.58 4.04
N THR A 160 2.41 -4.07 5.01
CA THR A 160 3.40 -2.99 4.82
C THR A 160 4.57 -3.34 3.89
N TYR A 161 4.67 -4.61 3.49
CA TYR A 161 5.67 -5.09 2.53
C TYR A 161 5.18 -5.12 1.08
N TYR A 162 3.91 -4.78 0.83
CA TYR A 162 3.34 -4.86 -0.51
C TYR A 162 3.71 -3.63 -1.33
N ASN A 163 4.57 -3.86 -2.31
CA ASN A 163 5.04 -2.89 -3.28
C ASN A 163 4.56 -3.35 -4.65
N THR A 164 3.43 -2.86 -5.14
CA THR A 164 2.87 -3.27 -6.45
C THR A 164 2.95 -2.18 -7.51
N SER A 165 3.22 -0.93 -7.09
CA SER A 165 3.12 0.26 -7.93
C SER A 165 3.99 0.25 -9.21
N SER A 166 5.12 -0.45 -9.19
CA SER A 166 6.00 -0.58 -10.36
C SER A 166 5.36 -1.40 -11.49
N ILE A 167 4.48 -2.35 -11.15
CA ILE A 167 3.76 -3.20 -12.11
C ILE A 167 2.36 -2.66 -12.40
N GLU A 168 1.64 -2.16 -11.39
CA GLU A 168 0.28 -1.63 -11.57
C GLU A 168 0.26 -0.32 -12.35
N TYR A 169 1.28 0.53 -12.16
CA TYR A 169 1.34 1.86 -12.75
C TYR A 169 2.71 2.12 -13.41
N PRO A 170 3.10 1.36 -14.45
CA PRO A 170 4.45 1.44 -15.02
C PRO A 170 4.73 2.83 -15.61
N ASN A 171 3.74 3.43 -16.28
CA ASN A 171 3.88 4.73 -16.96
C ASN A 171 3.49 5.94 -16.10
N SER A 172 3.26 5.76 -14.80
CA SER A 172 2.88 6.85 -13.89
C SER A 172 4.03 7.18 -12.95
N SER A 173 4.46 8.44 -12.93
CA SER A 173 5.44 8.95 -11.96
C SER A 173 4.95 10.28 -11.40
N LEU A 174 5.32 10.57 -10.15
CA LEU A 174 5.28 11.94 -9.67
C LEU A 174 6.18 12.80 -10.55
N LYS A 175 5.71 14.01 -10.86
CA LYS A 175 6.52 14.98 -11.57
C LYS A 175 7.55 15.56 -10.59
N GLN A 176 8.72 15.87 -11.11
CA GLN A 176 9.80 16.47 -10.34
C GLN A 176 9.62 18.00 -10.26
N ASN A 177 10.39 18.63 -9.37
CA ASN A 177 10.38 20.06 -9.06
C ASN A 177 8.97 20.59 -8.74
N ARG A 178 8.26 19.87 -7.87
CA ARG A 178 6.89 20.23 -7.44
C ARG A 178 6.67 19.87 -5.98
N SER A 179 5.92 20.72 -5.31
CA SER A 179 5.35 20.44 -4.00
C SER A 179 4.01 19.72 -4.14
N TYR A 180 3.85 18.65 -3.37
CA TYR A 180 2.61 17.89 -3.26
C TYR A 180 2.12 17.97 -1.81
N GLN A 181 0.82 18.19 -1.65
CA GLN A 181 0.15 18.11 -0.34
C GLN A 181 -0.88 16.99 -0.37
N VAL A 182 -0.82 16.11 0.63
CA VAL A 182 -1.79 15.02 0.82
C VAL A 182 -2.72 15.40 1.93
N GLY A 183 -4.02 15.22 1.70
CA GLY A 183 -5.05 15.32 2.72
C GLY A 183 -5.96 14.09 2.69
N VAL A 184 -6.53 13.74 3.83
CA VAL A 184 -7.42 12.59 4.00
C VAL A 184 -8.86 13.09 4.08
N VAL A 185 -9.77 12.40 3.40
CA VAL A 185 -11.22 12.64 3.49
C VAL A 185 -11.86 11.36 4.01
N LEU A 186 -12.67 11.47 5.05
CA LEU A 186 -13.44 10.37 5.60
C LEU A 186 -14.78 10.30 4.88
N SER A 187 -15.14 9.12 4.37
CA SER A 187 -16.46 8.85 3.81
C SER A 187 -17.24 7.92 4.72
N ASP A 188 -18.54 8.16 4.87
CA ASP A 188 -19.45 7.22 5.54
C ASP A 188 -20.16 6.29 4.54
N ARG A 189 -20.98 5.36 5.06
CA ARG A 189 -21.74 4.38 4.25
C ARG A 189 -22.78 5.01 3.31
N PHE A 190 -23.13 6.27 3.53
CA PHE A 190 -24.11 7.01 2.74
C PHE A 190 -23.42 7.92 1.71
N GLY A 191 -22.09 7.80 1.56
CA GLY A 191 -21.31 8.55 0.59
C GLY A 191 -21.06 10.01 1.00
N ARG A 192 -21.37 10.40 2.25
CA ARG A 192 -21.06 11.75 2.74
C ARG A 192 -19.60 11.81 3.13
N GLN A 193 -18.99 12.97 2.88
CA GLN A 193 -17.56 13.18 3.05
C GLN A 193 -17.28 14.28 4.09
N SER A 194 -16.19 14.13 4.83
CA SER A 194 -15.65 15.19 5.69
C SER A 194 -15.00 16.31 4.87
N SER A 195 -14.63 17.40 5.54
CA SER A 195 -13.59 18.29 5.00
C SER A 195 -12.25 17.55 4.87
N VAL A 196 -11.31 18.12 4.11
CA VAL A 196 -9.94 17.60 4.02
C VAL A 196 -9.26 17.72 5.38
N ILE A 197 -8.70 16.62 5.87
CA ILE A 197 -7.99 16.52 7.14
C ILE A 197 -6.50 16.39 6.86
N LEU A 198 -5.69 17.23 7.50
CA LEU A 198 -4.24 17.26 7.34
C LEU A 198 -3.53 16.59 8.52
N ALA A 199 -2.22 16.36 8.34
CA ALA A 199 -1.34 15.90 9.41
C ALA A 199 -1.19 16.97 10.51
N PRO A 200 -1.11 16.59 11.79
CA PRO A 200 -1.01 17.54 12.91
C PRO A 200 0.32 18.29 13.00
N SER A 201 1.40 17.70 12.49
CA SER A 201 2.75 18.18 12.74
C SER A 201 3.67 17.90 11.55
N GLU A 202 4.68 18.75 11.38
CA GLU A 202 5.74 18.58 10.38
C GLU A 202 6.90 17.71 10.89
N ASN A 203 6.71 17.00 12.00
CA ASN A 203 7.71 16.08 12.55
C ASN A 203 8.03 15.00 11.52
N SER A 204 9.33 14.76 11.32
CA SER A 204 9.79 13.76 10.36
C SER A 204 10.05 12.41 11.01
N ILE A 205 9.71 11.34 10.30
CA ILE A 205 9.95 9.94 10.72
C ILE A 205 10.70 9.23 9.61
N VAL A 206 11.73 8.45 9.96
CA VAL A 206 12.41 7.56 8.99
C VAL A 206 11.79 6.17 9.08
N PHE A 207 11.32 5.66 7.95
CA PHE A 207 10.77 4.30 7.84
C PHE A 207 11.18 3.69 6.50
N ASN A 208 11.66 2.43 6.51
CA ASN A 208 12.17 1.73 5.32
C ASN A 208 13.11 2.61 4.47
N ASN A 209 14.11 3.22 5.13
CA ASN A 209 15.11 4.12 4.51
C ASN A 209 14.54 5.38 3.83
N ASN A 210 13.25 5.69 4.01
CA ASN A 210 12.61 6.90 3.49
C ASN A 210 12.31 7.88 4.62
N LEU A 211 12.57 9.17 4.36
CA LEU A 211 12.21 10.25 5.28
C LEU A 211 10.78 10.72 4.98
N TYR A 212 9.87 10.45 5.92
CA TYR A 212 8.50 10.95 5.89
C TYR A 212 8.43 12.27 6.66
N LYS A 213 7.73 13.27 6.11
CA LYS A 213 7.50 14.61 6.67
C LYS A 213 6.00 14.82 6.91
N GLY A 214 5.52 16.02 7.22
CA GLY A 214 4.09 16.29 7.45
C GLY A 214 3.22 16.10 6.20
N SER A 215 2.21 16.94 6.05
CA SER A 215 1.23 16.80 4.93
C SER A 215 1.78 17.23 3.58
N THR A 216 2.89 17.98 3.57
CA THR A 216 3.49 18.58 2.37
C THR A 216 4.89 18.03 2.13
N VAL A 217 5.16 17.63 0.89
CA VAL A 217 6.44 17.07 0.44
C VAL A 217 6.85 17.65 -0.89
N PHE A 218 8.16 17.79 -1.09
CA PHE A 218 8.73 18.24 -2.36
C PHE A 218 9.32 17.04 -3.11
N SER A 219 9.08 16.99 -4.41
CA SER A 219 9.64 16.01 -5.33
C SER A 219 10.86 16.63 -6.01
N ASP A 220 12.05 16.25 -5.55
CA ASP A 220 13.32 16.73 -6.11
C ASP A 220 13.56 16.21 -7.53
N TYR A 221 14.52 16.85 -8.22
CA TYR A 221 15.05 16.27 -9.44
C TYR A 221 15.80 14.97 -9.13
N ILE A 222 15.65 13.97 -10.01
CA ILE A 222 16.51 12.79 -9.95
C ILE A 222 17.95 13.21 -10.24
N ASN A 223 18.90 12.59 -9.53
CA ASN A 223 20.31 12.87 -9.75
C ASN A 223 20.75 12.35 -11.14
N ASN A 224 21.86 12.86 -11.64
CA ASN A 224 22.41 12.49 -12.95
C ASN A 224 23.11 11.12 -12.98
N GLN A 225 23.06 10.35 -11.89
CA GLN A 225 23.64 9.01 -11.77
C GLN A 225 22.58 7.90 -11.88
N VAL A 226 21.29 8.26 -11.99
CA VAL A 226 20.22 7.28 -12.19
C VAL A 226 20.06 7.01 -13.69
N GLU A 227 20.28 5.75 -14.10
CA GLU A 227 20.05 5.31 -15.46
C GLU A 227 18.56 5.37 -15.83
N ALA A 228 18.25 6.00 -16.96
CA ALA A 228 16.87 6.26 -17.36
C ALA A 228 16.05 4.96 -17.56
N GLN A 229 16.69 3.89 -18.03
CA GLN A 229 16.03 2.60 -18.25
C GLN A 229 15.72 1.85 -16.93
N GLN A 230 16.44 2.15 -15.86
CA GLN A 230 16.24 1.54 -14.53
C GLN A 230 15.28 2.37 -13.65
N PHE A 231 15.02 3.62 -14.02
CA PHE A 231 14.14 4.50 -13.27
C PHE A 231 12.66 4.17 -13.48
N LEU A 232 12.05 3.51 -12.49
CA LEU A 232 10.63 3.13 -12.52
C LEU A 232 9.66 4.28 -12.22
N GLY A 233 10.18 5.47 -11.88
CA GLY A 233 9.41 6.64 -11.48
C GLY A 233 9.36 6.86 -9.96
N ASN A 234 9.00 8.08 -9.56
CA ASN A 234 8.76 8.46 -8.17
C ASN A 234 7.30 8.17 -7.78
N SER A 235 7.08 7.78 -6.53
CA SER A 235 5.76 7.59 -5.93
C SER A 235 5.58 8.39 -4.64
N LEU A 236 4.32 8.68 -4.34
CA LEU A 236 3.90 9.29 -3.10
C LEU A 236 3.62 8.20 -2.08
N LYS A 237 4.28 8.25 -0.93
CA LYS A 237 4.13 7.26 0.14
C LYS A 237 3.48 7.93 1.34
N VAL A 238 2.50 7.27 1.94
CA VAL A 238 1.79 7.76 3.13
C VAL A 238 1.94 6.74 4.25
N LEU A 239 2.40 7.20 5.40
CA LEU A 239 2.57 6.40 6.60
C LEU A 239 1.57 6.87 7.66
N PHE A 240 0.63 6.02 8.05
CA PHE A 240 -0.27 6.28 9.17
C PHE A 240 0.40 5.82 10.47
N ASN A 241 0.67 6.75 11.38
CA ASN A 241 1.43 6.49 12.60
C ASN A 241 0.55 6.03 13.77
N SER A 242 -0.76 6.22 13.64
CA SER A 242 -1.74 5.74 14.61
C SER A 242 -2.96 5.20 13.87
N LEU A 243 -3.72 4.34 14.54
CA LEU A 243 -5.03 3.95 14.06
C LEU A 243 -5.90 5.19 13.85
N VAL A 244 -6.59 5.24 12.71
CA VAL A 244 -7.55 6.30 12.41
C VAL A 244 -8.82 5.98 13.20
N GLY A 245 -8.86 6.51 14.42
CA GLY A 245 -9.92 6.31 15.40
C GLY A 245 -9.62 5.18 16.39
N SER A 246 -9.22 5.53 17.62
CA SER A 246 -9.31 4.63 18.78
C SER A 246 -8.89 5.33 20.07
N SER A 247 -9.86 5.58 20.97
CA SER A 247 -9.75 5.54 22.44
C SER A 247 -10.88 6.39 23.05
N GLY A 248 -11.97 5.76 23.53
CA GLY A 248 -12.94 6.44 24.42
C GLY A 248 -14.36 6.71 23.89
N TYR A 249 -14.73 6.27 22.69
CA TYR A 249 -16.12 6.40 22.21
C TYR A 249 -16.75 5.03 21.98
N ALA A 250 -17.63 4.64 22.91
CA ALA A 250 -18.60 3.60 22.64
C ALA A 250 -19.44 4.01 21.42
N ALA A 251 -19.46 3.15 20.40
CA ALA A 251 -20.54 3.01 19.42
C ALA A 251 -20.77 4.05 18.30
N ILE A 252 -19.89 5.01 17.98
CA ILE A 252 -20.10 5.84 16.76
C ILE A 252 -18.79 6.09 16.02
N ILE A 253 -18.39 5.11 15.21
CA ILE A 253 -17.38 5.29 14.15
C ILE A 253 -18.15 5.52 12.83
N PRO A 254 -17.76 6.48 11.97
CA PRO A 254 -18.18 6.48 10.58
C PRO A 254 -17.71 5.17 9.93
N GLY A 255 -18.64 4.24 9.66
CA GLY A 255 -18.33 2.95 9.02
C GLY A 255 -18.41 1.71 9.92
N LYS A 256 -18.81 1.81 11.20
CA LYS A 256 -19.16 0.63 12.01
C LYS A 256 -20.57 0.78 12.57
N TYR A 257 -21.53 0.05 12.01
CA TYR A 257 -22.91 0.00 12.47
C TYR A 257 -23.16 -1.41 13.03
N THR A 258 -23.35 -1.53 14.35
CA THR A 258 -24.12 -2.64 14.91
C THR A 258 -25.60 -2.38 14.63
N LEU A 259 -26.32 -3.43 14.23
CA LEU A 259 -27.78 -3.46 14.10
C LEU A 259 -28.45 -3.18 15.44
#